data_AF-A0A496SKG6-F1
#
_entry.id   AF-A0A496SKG6-F1
#
_cell.length_a   1.000
_cell.length_b   1.000
_cell.length_c   1.000
_cell.angle_alpha   90.00
_cell.angle_beta   90.00
_cell.angle_gamma   90.00
#
_symmetry.space_group_name_H-M   'P 1'
#
loop_
_entity.id
_entity.type
_entity.pdbx_description
1 polymer ?
#
loop_
_entity_poly.entity_id
_entity_poly.type
_entity_poly.pdbx_seq_one_letter_code
_entity_poly.pdbx_strand_id
1 'polypeptide(L)' 'IPARLEGSFRVGDTRHAVSDISRLKALGWQPRWAPEKSVRDYRRYLEEQTDIEDILDYAQKRMEQMEVVRRAEGRGRG' A
#
# COMPACT_ATOMS: atom_id res chain seq x y z
N ILE A 1 4.93 0.92 -14.42
CA ILE A 1 5.75 0.23 -13.40
C ILE A 1 5.29 -1.23 -13.33
N PRO A 2 6.11 -2.20 -13.78
CA PRO A 2 5.78 -3.61 -13.65
C PRO A 2 5.82 -4.04 -12.17
N ALA A 3 4.92 -4.94 -11.75
CA ALA A 3 4.93 -5.48 -10.40
C ALA A 3 6.14 -6.41 -10.20
N ARG A 4 6.89 -6.25 -9.11
CA ARG A 4 8.06 -7.08 -8.76
C ARG A 4 7.91 -7.66 -7.36
N LEU A 5 8.24 -8.95 -7.23
CA LEU A 5 8.35 -9.63 -5.93
C LEU A 5 9.75 -9.36 -5.35
N GLU A 6 9.83 -8.40 -4.43
CA GLU A 6 11.12 -7.98 -3.84
C GLU A 6 11.63 -8.95 -2.75
N GLY A 7 10.78 -9.83 -2.21
CA GLY A 7 11.15 -10.69 -1.07
C GLY A 7 11.28 -9.93 0.26
N SER A 8 10.64 -8.76 0.36
CA SER A 8 10.47 -8.00 1.59
C SER A 8 8.99 -7.94 1.98
N PHE A 9 8.72 -7.67 3.26
CA PHE A 9 7.37 -7.48 3.79
C PHE A 9 7.37 -6.35 4.82
N ARG A 10 6.21 -5.73 5.04
CA ARG A 10 6.02 -4.75 6.11
C ARG A 10 5.45 -5.44 7.35
N VAL A 11 6.07 -5.21 8.49
CA VAL A 11 5.60 -5.72 9.79
C VAL A 11 4.33 -4.98 10.18
N GLY A 12 3.29 -5.71 10.58
CA GLY A 12 2.01 -5.12 10.99
C GLY A 12 1.08 -4.71 9.84
N ASP A 13 1.46 -4.94 8.58
CA ASP A 13 0.56 -4.73 7.44
C ASP A 13 -0.70 -5.58 7.59
N THR A 14 -1.85 -4.91 7.65
CA THR A 14 -3.15 -5.55 7.82
C THR A 14 -3.55 -6.24 6.53
N ARG A 15 -3.72 -7.57 6.57
CA ARG A 15 -4.03 -8.36 5.37
C ARG A 15 -5.53 -8.53 5.11
N HIS A 16 -6.34 -8.51 6.17
CA HIS A 16 -7.79 -8.69 6.09
C HIS A 16 -8.50 -7.84 7.16
N ALA A 17 -8.71 -6.56 6.86
CA ALA A 17 -9.62 -5.71 7.64
C ALA A 17 -10.79 -5.30 6.74
N VAL A 18 -11.95 -5.92 6.99
CA VAL A 18 -13.21 -5.58 6.33
C VAL A 18 -14.14 -5.03 7.39
N SER A 19 -14.41 -3.73 7.33
CA SER A 19 -15.29 -3.06 8.28
C SER A 19 -16.76 -3.24 7.88
N ASP A 20 -17.62 -3.48 8.87
CA ASP A 20 -19.07 -3.32 8.68
C ASP A 20 -19.42 -1.82 8.62
N ILE A 21 -19.97 -1.40 7.49
CA ILE A 21 -20.34 -0.01 7.22
C ILE A 21 -21.85 0.24 7.34
N SER A 22 -22.63 -0.70 7.90
CA SER A 22 -24.09 -0.59 7.98
C SER A 22 -24.55 0.67 8.73
N ARG A 23 -23.82 1.09 9.77
CA ARG A 23 -24.12 2.34 10.51
C ARG A 23 -23.90 3.60 9.66
N LEU A 24 -22.85 3.63 8.84
CA LEU A 24 -22.61 4.76 7.93
C LEU A 24 -23.69 4.82 6.84
N LYS A 25 -24.11 3.66 6.32
CA LYS A 25 -25.24 3.56 5.38
C LYS A 25 -26.55 4.07 5.98
N ALA A 26 -26.82 3.77 7.25
CA ALA A 26 -28.00 4.28 7.96
C ALA A 26 -28.01 5.82 8.08
N LEU A 27 -26.83 6.45 8.10
CA LEU A 27 -26.67 7.92 8.07
C LEU A 27 -26.71 8.50 6.65
N GLY A 28 -27.01 7.69 5.63
CA GLY A 28 -27.07 8.11 4.23
C GLY A 28 -25.71 8.14 3.53
N TRP A 29 -24.63 7.69 4.18
CA TRP A 29 -23.31 7.62 3.56
C TRP A 29 -23.09 6.28 2.85
N GLN A 30 -22.57 6.32 1.63
CA GLN A 30 -22.17 5.12 0.89
C GLN A 30 -20.96 5.38 -0.02
N PRO A 31 -20.12 4.36 -0.30
CA PRO A 31 -19.03 4.51 -1.26
C PRO A 31 -19.60 4.84 -2.65
N ARG A 32 -19.02 5.86 -3.28
CA ARG A 32 -19.41 6.31 -4.63
C ARG A 32 -18.61 5.63 -5.75
N TRP A 33 -17.45 5.08 -5.40
CA TRP A 33 -16.47 4.55 -6.35
C TRP A 33 -15.95 3.20 -5.89
N ALA A 34 -15.72 2.31 -6.86
CA ALA A 34 -15.10 1.01 -6.62
C ALA A 34 -13.58 1.17 -6.39
N PRO A 35 -12.92 0.23 -5.67
CA PRO A 35 -11.49 0.27 -5.40
C PRO A 35 -10.62 0.46 -6.65
N GLU A 36 -11.00 -0.13 -7.78
CA GLU A 36 -10.29 -0.06 -9.06
C GLU A 36 -10.21 1.38 -9.59
N LYS A 37 -11.25 2.18 -9.38
CA LYS A 37 -11.23 3.60 -9.76
C LYS A 37 -10.30 4.37 -8.84
N SER A 38 -10.37 4.17 -7.53
CA SER A 38 -9.51 4.83 -6.56
C SER A 38 -8.03 4.58 -6.84
N VAL A 39 -7.64 3.33 -7.14
CA VAL A 39 -6.25 2.99 -7.49
C VAL A 39 -5.82 3.66 -8.79
N ARG A 40 -6.69 3.68 -9.81
CA ARG A 40 -6.40 4.31 -11.11
C ARG A 40 -6.21 5.82 -10.99
N ASP A 41 -7.08 6.48 -10.27
CA ASP A 41 -7.02 7.93 -10.08
C ASP A 41 -5.80 8.32 -9.24
N TYR A 42 -5.50 7.55 -8.19
CA TYR A 42 -4.30 7.77 -7.39
C TYR A 42 -3.02 7.59 -8.21
N ARG A 43 -2.94 6.54 -9.03
CA ARG A 43 -1.81 6.35 -9.96
C ARG A 43 -1.64 7.56 -10.88
N ARG A 44 -2.73 8.05 -11.49
CA ARG A 44 -2.68 9.20 -12.39
C ARG A 44 -2.16 10.45 -11.67
N TYR A 45 -2.68 10.71 -10.46
CA TYR A 45 -2.20 11.80 -9.62
C TYR A 45 -0.69 11.70 -9.37
N LEU A 46 -0.18 10.50 -9.08
CA LEU A 46 1.26 10.28 -8.88
C LEU A 46 2.09 10.53 -10.15
N GLU A 47 1.58 10.18 -11.33
CA GLU A 47 2.23 10.44 -12.62
C GLU A 47 2.34 11.93 -12.97
N GLU A 48 1.51 12.78 -12.34
CA GLU A 48 1.51 14.24 -12.51
C GLU A 48 2.49 14.96 -11.57
N GLN A 49 3.08 14.25 -10.59
CA GLN A 49 3.99 14.86 -9.62
C GLN A 49 5.45 14.90 -10.11
N THR A 50 6.15 16.00 -9.87
CA THR A 50 7.60 16.10 -10.01
C THR A 50 8.32 15.51 -8.78
N ASP A 51 9.54 14.99 -8.97
CA ASP A 51 10.43 14.49 -7.89
C ASP A 51 9.88 13.31 -7.06
N ILE A 52 8.94 12.54 -7.63
CA ILE A 52 8.32 11.40 -6.95
C ILE A 52 9.29 10.24 -6.68
N GLU A 53 10.31 10.07 -7.51
CA GLU A 53 11.29 8.98 -7.34
C GLU A 53 12.12 9.21 -6.07
N ASP A 54 12.60 10.45 -5.86
CA ASP A 54 13.42 10.82 -4.69
C ASP A 54 12.65 10.65 -3.38
N ILE A 55 11.35 11.02 -3.35
CA ILE A 55 10.54 10.92 -2.13
C ILE A 55 10.20 9.47 -1.80
N LEU A 56 9.95 8.63 -2.81
CA LEU A 56 9.67 7.21 -2.62
C LEU A 56 10.92 6.46 -2.13
N ASP A 57 12.08 6.77 -2.69
CA ASP A 57 13.37 6.20 -2.28
C ASP A 57 13.73 6.59 -0.84
N TYR A 58 13.54 7.86 -0.48
CA TYR A 58 13.72 8.33 0.89
C TYR A 58 12.80 7.59 1.85
N ALA A 59 11.51 7.48 1.52
CA ALA A 59 10.53 6.79 2.34
C ALA A 59 10.89 5.30 2.53
N GLN A 60 11.32 4.62 1.46
CA GLN A 60 11.73 3.22 1.52
C GLN A 60 12.92 3.02 2.47
N LYS A 61 14.00 3.80 2.31
CA LYS A 61 15.17 3.73 3.19
C LYS A 61 14.81 4.01 4.65
N ARG A 62 13.93 4.98 4.89
CA ARG A 62 13.47 5.32 6.24
C ARG A 62 12.67 4.17 6.87
N MET A 63 11.79 3.52 6.12
CA MET A 63 11.01 2.37 6.61
C MET A 63 11.90 1.15 6.92
N GLU A 64 12.97 0.93 6.16
CA GLU A 64 13.97 -0.12 6.44
C GLU A 64 14.75 0.19 7.72
N GLN A 65 15.22 1.44 7.89
CA GLN A 65 15.90 1.88 9.12
C GLN A 65 15.03 1.74 10.38
N MET A 66 13.71 1.88 10.23
CA MET A 66 12.76 1.71 11.33
C MET A 66 12.36 0.24 11.56
N GLU A 67 12.93 -0.70 10.83
CA GLU A 67 12.55 -2.12 10.81
C GLU A 67 11.08 -2.38 10.47
N VAL A 68 10.39 -1.41 9.84
CA VAL A 68 9.02 -1.55 9.36
C VAL A 68 9.00 -2.45 8.12
N VAL A 69 9.96 -2.27 7.20
CA VAL A 69 10.18 -3.20 6.08
C VAL A 69 11.29 -4.17 6.46
N ARG A 70 11.04 -5.48 6.34
CA ARG A 70 12.00 -6.54 6.63
C ARG A 70 12.13 -7.51 5.46
N ARG A 71 13.29 -8.13 5.31
CA ARG A 71 13.51 -9.23 4.36
C ARG A 71 12.75 -10.46 4.82
N ALA A 72 12.07 -11.14 3.90
CA ALA A 72 11.56 -12.47 4.18
C ALA A 72 12.74 -13.44 4.25
N GLU A 73 12.90 -14.15 5.36
CA GLU A 73 13.84 -15.26 5.45
C GLU A 73 13.28 -16.42 4.62
N GLY A 74 13.96 -16.76 3.52
CA GLY A 74 13.68 -18.00 2.82
C GLY A 74 14.14 -19.16 3.70
N ARG A 75 13.25 -20.09 4.07
CA ARG A 75 13.71 -21.42 4.46
C ARG A 75 14.41 -22.01 3.24
N GLY A 76 15.75 -21.99 3.24
CA GLY A 76 16.52 -22.87 2.39
C GLY A 76 16.01 -24.28 2.64
N ARG A 77 15.41 -24.89 1.62
CA ARG A 77 15.16 -26.33 1.63
C ARG A 77 16.56 -26.97 1.54
N GLY A 78 17.14 -27.30 2.68
CA GLY A 78 18.17 -28.33 2.78
C GLY A 78 17.55 -29.70 2.55
#